data_AF-A0A963WD50-F1
#
_entry.id   AF-A0A963WD50-F1
#
_cell.length_a   1.000
_cell.length_b   1.000
_cell.length_c   1.000
_cell.angle_alpha   90.00
_cell.angle_beta   90.00
_cell.angle_gamma   90.00
#
_symmetry.space_group_name_H-M   'P 1'
#
loop_
_entity.id
_entity.type
_entity.pdbx_description
1 polymer ?
#
loop_
_entity_poly.entity_id
_entity_poly.type
_entity_poly.pdbx_seq_one_letter_code
_entity_poly.pdbx_strand_id
1 'polypeptide(L)'
;PPGHHAEHAKAMGFCLFDNIAVAAAHALNRYGLERVAIVDFDVHHGNGTEDIVAGDERILMVSFFQHPFYPEGGAQKHDANLVNCPVPAYTKGMDIRELVEMMWIPRLEEH
;
A
#
# COMPACT_ATOMS: atom_id res chain seq x y z
N PRO A 1 9.12 13.84 -7.34
CA PRO A 1 8.61 13.76 -5.94
C PRO A 1 8.17 12.30 -5.65
N PRO A 2 8.01 11.90 -4.38
CA PRO A 2 7.36 10.63 -4.02
C PRO A 2 5.88 10.59 -4.48
N GLY A 3 5.20 9.45 -4.28
CA GLY A 3 3.84 9.23 -4.81
C GLY A 3 2.79 8.69 -3.84
N HIS A 4 3.12 7.76 -2.94
CA HIS A 4 2.13 6.93 -2.22
C HIS A 4 1.17 7.67 -1.25
N HIS A 5 1.35 8.98 -1.04
CA HIS A 5 0.43 9.82 -0.26
C HIS A 5 -0.55 10.63 -1.12
N ALA A 6 -0.37 10.65 -2.45
CA ALA A 6 -1.26 11.38 -3.34
C ALA A 6 -2.55 10.57 -3.56
N GLU A 7 -3.64 10.99 -2.93
CA GLU A 7 -4.97 10.39 -3.09
C GLU A 7 -5.58 10.74 -4.45
N HIS A 8 -6.71 10.12 -4.80
CA HIS A 8 -7.38 10.34 -6.08
C HIS A 8 -7.64 11.84 -6.38
N ALA A 9 -7.93 12.64 -5.34
CA ALA A 9 -8.26 14.06 -5.46
C ALA A 9 -7.47 14.98 -4.52
N LYS A 10 -6.32 14.55 -3.99
CA LYS A 10 -5.55 15.33 -3.01
C LYS A 10 -4.04 15.04 -3.06
N ALA A 11 -3.25 16.10 -3.26
CA ALA A 11 -1.80 16.06 -3.10
C ALA A 11 -1.42 16.32 -1.63
N MET A 12 -0.54 15.50 -1.05
CA MET A 12 -0.05 15.64 0.32
C MET A 12 1.24 14.83 0.54
N GLY A 13 1.93 15.00 1.68
CA GLY A 13 3.14 14.23 2.00
C GLY A 13 4.24 14.33 0.95
N PHE A 14 4.40 15.51 0.34
CA PHE A 14 5.31 15.76 -0.79
C PHE A 14 4.98 14.99 -2.08
N CYS A 15 3.86 14.28 -2.12
CA CYS A 15 3.36 13.53 -3.27
C CYS A 15 2.35 14.37 -4.05
N LEU A 16 2.57 14.49 -5.37
CA LEU A 16 1.68 15.23 -6.27
C LEU A 16 0.81 14.31 -7.14
N PHE A 17 1.39 13.18 -7.55
CA PHE A 17 0.73 12.10 -8.26
C PHE A 17 1.17 10.79 -7.62
N ASP A 18 0.25 9.82 -7.55
CA ASP A 18 0.61 8.49 -7.12
C ASP A 18 1.31 7.73 -8.23
N ASN A 19 2.65 7.78 -8.20
CA ASN A 19 3.48 7.15 -9.22
C ASN A 19 3.21 5.65 -9.35
N ILE A 20 2.96 4.94 -8.23
CA ILE A 20 2.85 3.49 -8.25
C ILE A 20 1.44 3.05 -8.63
N ALA A 21 0.41 3.76 -8.19
CA ALA A 21 -0.96 3.50 -8.62
C ALA A 21 -1.13 3.75 -10.13
N VAL A 22 -0.52 4.82 -10.67
CA VAL A 22 -0.50 5.07 -12.12
C VAL A 22 0.23 3.96 -12.86
N ALA A 23 1.38 3.48 -12.37
CA ALA A 23 2.12 2.39 -12.98
C ALA A 23 1.33 1.07 -12.98
N ALA A 24 0.67 0.74 -11.86
CA ALA A 24 -0.19 -0.43 -11.73
C ALA A 24 -1.37 -0.37 -12.73
N ALA A 25 -2.10 0.76 -12.75
CA ALA A 25 -3.18 0.97 -13.71
C ALA A 25 -2.69 0.91 -15.16
N HIS A 26 -1.50 1.43 -15.45
CA HIS A 26 -0.91 1.36 -16.78
C HIS A 26 -0.58 -0.09 -17.17
N ALA A 27 0.03 -0.87 -16.28
CA ALA A 27 0.34 -2.27 -16.51
C ALA A 27 -0.92 -3.10 -16.82
N LEU A 28 -1.98 -2.92 -16.04
CA LEU A 28 -3.26 -3.60 -16.25
C LEU A 28 -3.91 -3.20 -17.58
N ASN A 29 -4.06 -1.89 -17.83
CA ASN A 29 -4.88 -1.41 -18.95
C ASN A 29 -4.13 -1.38 -20.29
N ARG A 30 -2.84 -1.07 -20.29
CA ARG A 30 -2.05 -0.95 -21.52
C ARG A 30 -1.44 -2.28 -21.95
N TYR A 31 -0.95 -3.06 -20.99
CA TYR A 31 -0.24 -4.31 -21.25
C TYR A 31 -1.10 -5.55 -21.02
N GLY A 32 -2.33 -5.38 -20.54
CA GLY A 32 -3.27 -6.48 -20.35
C GLY A 32 -2.85 -7.45 -19.25
N LEU A 33 -2.04 -7.00 -18.27
CA LEU A 33 -1.79 -7.81 -17.09
C LEU A 33 -3.11 -8.01 -16.36
N GLU A 34 -3.33 -9.24 -15.89
CA GLU A 34 -4.56 -9.59 -15.19
C GLU A 34 -4.51 -9.20 -13.72
N ARG A 35 -3.32 -9.29 -13.10
CA ARG A 35 -3.09 -9.03 -11.68
C ARG A 35 -1.73 -8.38 -11.44
N VAL A 36 -1.68 -7.48 -10.46
CA VAL A 36 -0.45 -6.83 -9.98
C VAL A 36 -0.47 -6.75 -8.45
N ALA A 37 0.70 -6.74 -7.84
CA ALA A 37 0.87 -6.50 -6.40
C ALA A 37 1.69 -5.24 -6.16
N ILE A 38 1.24 -4.40 -5.24
CA ILE A 38 1.96 -3.22 -4.74
C ILE A 38 2.46 -3.57 -3.34
N VAL A 39 3.77 -3.51 -3.15
CA VAL A 39 4.44 -3.70 -1.87
C VAL A 39 4.96 -2.36 -1.39
N ASP A 40 4.35 -1.81 -0.33
CA ASP A 40 4.76 -0.55 0.27
C ASP A 40 5.43 -0.78 1.63
N PHE A 41 6.72 -0.47 1.71
CA PHE A 41 7.55 -0.62 2.91
C PHE A 41 8.07 0.72 3.43
N ASP A 42 7.53 1.84 2.94
CA ASP A 42 7.77 3.14 3.56
C ASP A 42 7.24 3.14 5.00
N VAL A 43 7.87 3.90 5.89
CA VAL A 43 7.46 3.97 7.30
C VAL A 43 6.08 4.63 7.47
N HIS A 44 5.67 5.47 6.52
CA HIS A 44 4.38 6.14 6.51
C HIS A 44 3.34 5.32 5.75
N HIS A 45 2.09 5.40 6.19
CA HIS A 45 0.99 4.74 5.49
C HIS A 45 0.80 5.32 4.08
N GLY A 46 0.82 4.45 3.06
CA GLY A 46 0.51 4.79 1.67
C GLY A 46 -0.97 5.07 1.43
N ASN A 47 -1.53 6.08 2.11
CA ASN A 47 -2.95 6.45 2.06
C ASN A 47 -3.44 6.83 0.66
N GLY A 48 -2.56 7.35 -0.20
CA GLY A 48 -2.89 7.66 -1.59
C GLY A 48 -3.13 6.38 -2.39
N THR A 49 -2.20 5.44 -2.27
CA THR A 49 -2.32 4.11 -2.89
C THR A 49 -3.58 3.40 -2.39
N GLU A 50 -3.81 3.37 -1.06
CA GLU A 50 -5.00 2.78 -0.45
C GLU A 50 -6.28 3.40 -1.02
N ASP A 51 -6.37 4.74 -1.07
CA ASP A 51 -7.54 5.43 -1.57
C ASP A 51 -7.90 5.01 -3.00
N ILE A 52 -6.88 4.92 -3.86
CA ILE A 52 -7.03 4.66 -5.29
C ILE A 52 -7.33 3.19 -5.61
N VAL A 53 -6.66 2.24 -4.94
CA VAL A 53 -6.72 0.81 -5.33
C VAL A 53 -7.74 -0.01 -4.54
N ALA A 54 -8.29 0.53 -3.45
CA ALA A 54 -9.29 -0.17 -2.65
C ALA A 54 -10.48 -0.65 -3.50
N GLY A 55 -10.78 -1.94 -3.38
CA GLY A 55 -11.88 -2.59 -4.10
C GLY A 55 -11.56 -3.05 -5.53
N ASP A 56 -10.39 -2.73 -6.09
CA ASP A 56 -9.93 -3.32 -7.36
C ASP A 56 -9.23 -4.66 -7.10
N GLU A 57 -9.95 -5.77 -7.27
CA GLU A 57 -9.46 -7.13 -7.04
C GLU A 57 -8.27 -7.52 -7.94
N ARG A 58 -7.96 -6.75 -8.98
CA ARG A 58 -6.78 -6.97 -9.83
C ARG A 58 -5.49 -6.48 -9.16
N ILE A 59 -5.59 -5.65 -8.12
CA ILE A 59 -4.47 -5.05 -7.42
C ILE A 59 -4.46 -5.51 -5.96
N LEU A 60 -3.44 -6.25 -5.54
CA LEU A 60 -3.18 -6.51 -4.12
C LEU A 60 -2.25 -5.43 -3.58
N MET A 61 -2.62 -4.76 -2.50
CA MET A 61 -1.71 -3.89 -1.75
C MET A 61 -1.31 -4.59 -0.45
N VAL A 62 -0.02 -4.76 -0.24
CA VAL A 62 0.55 -5.17 1.05
C VAL A 62 1.45 -4.05 1.57
N SER A 63 1.28 -3.69 2.84
CA SER A 63 2.09 -2.64 3.45
C SER A 63 2.28 -2.82 4.95
N PHE A 64 3.28 -2.15 5.49
CA PHE A 64 3.37 -1.86 6.91
C PHE A 64 3.59 -0.35 7.06
N PHE A 65 3.22 0.18 8.21
CA PHE A 65 3.46 1.59 8.52
C PHE A 65 3.50 1.80 10.02
N GLN A 66 4.29 2.77 10.48
CA GLN A 66 4.30 3.14 11.88
C GLN A 66 2.94 3.75 12.27
N HIS A 67 2.35 3.29 13.38
CA HIS A 67 1.10 3.84 13.90
C HIS A 67 1.09 3.87 15.43
N PRO A 68 0.63 4.97 16.07
CA PRO A 68 0.21 6.24 15.46
C PRO A 68 1.41 7.06 14.91
N PHE A 69 1.29 7.56 13.67
CA PHE A 69 2.27 8.42 13.00
C PHE A 69 1.63 9.15 11.81
N TYR A 70 2.37 10.00 11.08
CA TYR A 70 1.89 10.58 9.82
C TYR A 70 1.72 9.48 8.74
N PRO A 71 0.69 9.55 7.87
CA PRO A 71 -0.45 10.47 7.87
C PRO A 71 -1.45 10.16 9.00
N GLU A 72 -2.17 11.19 9.46
CA GLU A 72 -3.19 11.03 10.50
C GLU A 72 -4.29 10.04 10.08
N GLY A 73 -4.72 9.18 11.00
CA GLY A 73 -5.79 8.20 10.78
C GLY A 73 -5.34 6.78 10.45
N GLY A 74 -4.13 6.56 9.92
CA GLY A 74 -3.69 5.22 9.49
C GLY A 74 -4.51 4.66 8.32
N ALA A 75 -4.66 3.34 8.24
CA ALA A 75 -5.47 2.66 7.24
C ALA A 75 -6.97 2.86 7.52
N GLN A 76 -7.72 3.33 6.52
CA GLN A 76 -9.14 3.68 6.65
C GLN A 76 -10.06 2.76 5.85
N LYS A 77 -9.51 2.00 4.89
CA LYS A 77 -10.27 1.05 4.07
C LYS A 77 -9.94 -0.38 4.50
N HIS A 78 -10.90 -1.28 4.28
CA HIS A 78 -10.84 -2.67 4.73
C HIS A 78 -11.24 -3.65 3.63
N ASP A 79 -11.16 -3.20 2.37
CA ASP A 79 -11.38 -4.03 1.20
C ASP A 79 -10.44 -5.23 1.19
N ALA A 80 -10.92 -6.36 0.67
CA ALA A 80 -10.21 -7.64 0.75
C ALA A 80 -8.82 -7.59 0.10
N ASN A 81 -8.61 -6.71 -0.87
CA ASN A 81 -7.35 -6.53 -1.59
C ASN A 81 -6.30 -5.69 -0.83
N LEU A 82 -6.59 -5.26 0.40
CA LEU A 82 -5.69 -4.46 1.22
C LEU A 82 -5.16 -5.25 2.42
N VAL A 83 -3.83 -5.26 2.59
CA VAL A 83 -3.13 -5.84 3.74
C VAL A 83 -2.21 -4.79 4.33
N ASN A 84 -2.83 -3.83 5.01
CA ASN A 84 -2.14 -2.69 5.61
C ASN A 84 -1.88 -2.96 7.10
N CYS A 85 -0.63 -3.20 7.47
CA CYS A 85 -0.26 -3.65 8.81
C CYS A 85 0.33 -2.50 9.65
N PRO A 86 -0.41 -1.92 10.62
CA PRO A 86 0.15 -0.93 11.52
C PRO A 86 1.18 -1.57 12.46
N VAL A 87 2.31 -0.90 12.68
CA VAL A 87 3.35 -1.32 13.62
C VAL A 87 3.67 -0.21 14.62
N PRO A 88 4.00 -0.52 15.89
CA PRO A 88 4.43 0.49 16.86
C PRO A 88 5.73 1.20 16.46
N ALA A 89 5.95 2.39 17.02
CA ALA A 89 7.26 3.04 16.91
C ALA A 89 8.36 2.13 17.49
N TYR A 90 9.55 2.21 16.88
CA TYR A 90 10.74 1.44 17.28
C TYR A 90 10.69 -0.08 17.05
N THR A 91 9.65 -0.61 16.40
CA THR A 91 9.57 -2.00 15.91
C THR A 91 10.86 -2.39 15.18
N LYS A 92 11.39 -3.58 15.45
CA LYS A 92 12.69 -4.01 14.91
C LYS A 92 12.52 -4.81 13.63
N GLY A 93 13.60 -4.90 12.87
CA GLY A 93 13.58 -5.61 11.59
C GLY A 93 13.22 -7.09 11.68
N MET A 94 13.41 -7.75 12.83
CA MET A 94 12.97 -9.13 13.03
C MET A 94 11.44 -9.23 13.12
N ASP A 95 10.81 -8.32 13.87
CA ASP A 95 9.35 -8.27 13.97
C ASP A 95 8.71 -7.93 12.61
N ILE A 96 9.35 -7.04 11.82
CA ILE A 96 8.91 -6.75 10.45
C ILE A 96 9.03 -7.98 9.54
N ARG A 97 10.10 -8.78 9.67
CA ARG A 97 10.24 -10.02 8.89
C ARG A 97 9.15 -11.02 9.22
N GLU A 98 8.87 -11.23 10.51
CA GLU A 98 7.78 -12.10 10.95
C GLU A 98 6.42 -11.61 10.42
N LEU A 99 6.15 -10.30 10.49
CA LEU A 99 4.96 -9.70 9.90
C LEU A 99 4.86 -9.98 8.39
N VAL A 100 5.94 -9.80 7.63
CA VAL A 100 5.95 -10.08 6.18
C VAL A 100 5.64 -11.56 5.92
N GLU A 101 6.31 -12.47 6.63
CA GLU A 101 6.12 -13.92 6.48
C GLU A 101 4.68 -14.34 6.83
N MET A 102 4.08 -13.76 7.87
CA MET A 102 2.74 -14.15 8.34
C MET A 102 1.61 -13.47 7.58
N MET A 103 1.78 -12.20 7.18
CA MET A 103 0.70 -11.37 6.65
C MET A 103 0.79 -11.16 5.14
N TRP A 104 1.99 -10.99 4.58
CA TRP A 104 2.15 -10.63 3.17
C TRP A 104 2.35 -11.86 2.30
N ILE A 105 3.27 -12.76 2.67
CA ILE A 105 3.63 -13.90 1.82
C ILE A 105 2.43 -14.78 1.46
N PRO A 106 1.55 -15.19 2.40
CA PRO A 106 0.39 -16.01 2.03
C PRO A 106 -0.52 -15.30 1.02
N ARG A 107 -0.71 -13.99 1.21
CA ARG A 107 -1.56 -13.17 0.34
C ARG A 107 -0.94 -12.96 -1.05
N LEU A 108 0.38 -12.83 -1.12
CA LEU A 108 1.13 -12.73 -2.38
C LEU A 108 1.18 -14.07 -3.13
N GLU A 109 1.21 -15.21 -2.43
CA GLU A 109 1.16 -16.54 -3.05
C GLU A 109 -0.24 -16.90 -3.57
N GLU A 110 -1.29 -16.41 -2.90
CA GLU A 110 -2.69 -16.61 -3.31
C GLU A 110 -3.14 -15.71 -4.48
N HIS A 111 -2.51 -14.55 -4.65
CA HIS A 111 -2.86 -13.54 -5.66
C HIS A 111 -2.18 -13.81 -7.01
#